data_AF-A0A3N5M4T2-F1
#
_entry.id   AF-A0A3N5M4T2-F1
#
_cell.length_a   1.000
_cell.length_b   1.000
_cell.length_c   1.000
_cell.angle_alpha   90.00
_cell.angle_beta   90.00
_cell.angle_gamma   90.00
#
_symmetry.space_group_name_H-M   'P 1'
#
loop_
_entity.id
_entity.type
_entity.pdbx_description
1 polymer ?
#
loop_
_entity_poly.entity_id
_entity_poly.type
_entity_poly.pdbx_seq_one_letter_code
_entity_poly.pdbx_strand_id
1 'polypeptide(L)' 'MAGKNSRRRRPLIDTRRRRKRTVHKFEEDAYIDYKDVALLRKFMSDRGKIRGRRVTGLSPQR' A
#
# COMPACT_ATOMS: atom_id res chain seq x y z
N MET A 1 -18.26 47.09 2.59
CA MET A 1 -18.72 45.68 2.55
C MET A 1 -17.76 44.87 1.66
N ALA A 2 -16.71 44.26 2.22
CA ALA A 2 -15.73 43.48 1.43
C ALA A 2 -16.07 42.00 1.50
N GLY A 3 -16.66 41.46 0.42
CA GLY A 3 -16.98 40.05 0.29
C GLY A 3 -15.72 39.18 0.23
N LYS A 4 -15.33 38.62 1.38
CA LYS A 4 -14.29 37.59 1.44
C LYS A 4 -14.92 36.24 1.13
N ASN A 5 -15.20 36.00 -0.16
CA ASN A 5 -15.62 34.68 -0.63
C ASN A 5 -14.40 33.76 -0.58
N SER A 6 -14.23 33.04 0.53
CA SER A 6 -13.26 31.96 0.69
C SER A 6 -13.67 30.79 -0.20
N ARG A 7 -13.47 30.95 -1.51
CA ARG A 7 -13.52 29.85 -2.47
C ARG A 7 -12.58 28.78 -1.94
N ARG A 8 -13.19 27.72 -1.40
CA ARG A 8 -12.61 26.53 -0.78
C ARG A 8 -11.23 26.29 -1.37
N ARG A 9 -10.17 26.65 -0.61
CA ARG A 9 -8.80 26.34 -0.98
C ARG A 9 -8.76 24.84 -1.26
N ARG A 10 -8.51 24.45 -2.52
CA ARG A 10 -8.27 23.05 -2.86
C ARG A 10 -7.21 22.55 -1.86
N PRO A 11 -7.43 21.41 -1.18
CA PRO A 11 -6.46 20.95 -0.20
C PRO A 11 -5.11 20.84 -0.91
N LEU A 12 -4.07 21.40 -0.29
CA LEU A 12 -2.70 21.29 -0.77
C LEU A 12 -2.43 19.80 -0.98
N ILE A 13 -2.21 19.38 -2.22
CA ILE A 13 -1.89 17.99 -2.54
C ILE A 13 -0.54 17.71 -1.88
N ASP A 14 -0.56 17.00 -0.75
CA ASP A 14 0.65 16.56 -0.07
C ASP A 14 1.36 15.50 -0.93
N THR A 15 2.28 15.96 -1.76
CA THR A 15 3.11 15.12 -2.64
C THR A 15 4.06 14.21 -1.85
N ARG A 16 4.22 14.41 -0.53
CA ARG A 16 5.03 13.54 0.34
C ARG A 16 4.30 12.25 0.71
N ARG A 17 2.96 12.22 0.63
CA ARG A 17 2.18 10.99 0.79
C ARG A 17 2.24 10.16 -0.48
N ARG A 18 3.31 9.36 -0.59
CA ARG A 18 3.39 8.30 -1.59
C ARG A 18 2.18 7.37 -1.43
N ARG A 19 1.36 7.27 -2.48
CA ARG A 19 0.23 6.31 -2.52
C ARG A 19 0.75 4.93 -2.15
N LYS A 20 0.11 4.29 -1.16
CA LYS A 20 0.41 2.91 -0.78
C LYS A 20 0.10 2.03 -1.98
N ARG A 21 1.15 1.52 -2.62
CA ARG A 21 1.03 0.50 -3.66
C ARG A 21 1.20 -0.86 -2.99
N THR A 22 0.23 -1.73 -3.18
CA THR A 22 0.35 -3.13 -2.75
C THR A 22 1.36 -3.84 -3.66
N VAL A 23 2.19 -4.69 -3.07
CA VAL A 23 3.16 -5.51 -3.82
C VAL A 23 2.45 -6.57 -4.66
N HIS A 24 1.33 -7.09 -4.16
CA HIS A 24 0.51 -8.05 -4.85
C HIS A 24 -0.97 -7.75 -4.63
N LYS A 25 -1.79 -7.99 -5.64
CA LYS A 25 -3.24 -7.91 -5.55
C LYS A 25 -3.77 -9.35 -5.56
N PHE A 26 -4.31 -9.76 -4.41
CA PHE A 26 -4.96 -11.06 -4.29
C PHE A 26 -6.39 -10.98 -4.85
N GLU A 27 -6.88 -12.10 -5.36
CA GLU A 27 -8.31 -12.32 -5.59
C GLU A 27 -9.02 -12.56 -4.24
N GLU A 28 -10.34 -12.35 -4.20
CA GLU A 28 -11.11 -12.33 -2.95
C GLU A 28 -10.97 -13.65 -2.16
N ASP A 29 -10.89 -14.79 -2.86
CA ASP A 29 -10.74 -16.14 -2.28
C ASP A 29 -9.39 -16.80 -2.57
N ALA A 30 -8.35 -16.01 -2.90
CA ALA A 30 -7.04 -16.56 -3.21
C ALA A 30 -6.46 -17.32 -2.00
N TYR A 31 -6.27 -18.64 -2.17
CA TYR A 31 -5.58 -19.52 -1.23
C TYR A 31 -4.06 -19.33 -1.33
N ILE A 32 -3.39 -19.20 -0.19
CA ILE A 32 -1.94 -19.01 -0.11
C ILE A 32 -1.33 -20.28 0.48
N ASP A 33 -0.58 -21.01 -0.34
CA ASP A 33 0.16 -22.20 0.10
C ASP A 33 1.62 -21.84 0.42
N TYR A 34 2.18 -22.49 1.44
CA TYR A 34 3.61 -22.41 1.76
C TYR A 34 4.50 -23.01 0.66
N LYS A 35 3.93 -23.85 -0.21
CA LYS A 35 4.63 -24.47 -1.35
C LYS A 35 4.79 -23.53 -2.53
N ASP A 36 4.03 -22.43 -2.63
CA ASP A 36 4.20 -21.45 -3.70
C ASP A 36 5.35 -20.49 -3.38
N VAL A 37 6.57 -20.96 -3.65
CA VAL A 37 7.80 -20.20 -3.40
C VAL A 37 7.85 -18.93 -4.26
N ALA A 38 7.26 -18.93 -5.46
CA ALA A 38 7.28 -17.78 -6.36
C ALA A 38 6.45 -16.62 -5.81
N LEU A 39 5.30 -16.92 -5.20
CA LEU A 39 4.48 -15.93 -4.49
C LEU A 39 5.19 -15.42 -3.25
N LEU A 40 5.65 -16.32 -2.37
CA LEU A 40 6.25 -15.95 -1.08
C LEU A 40 7.50 -15.09 -1.24
N ARG A 41 8.33 -15.38 -2.25
CA ARG A 41 9.57 -14.64 -2.52
C ARG A 41 9.33 -13.15 -2.79
N LYS A 42 8.15 -12.75 -3.31
CA LYS A 42 7.78 -11.34 -3.51
C LYS A 42 7.68 -10.56 -2.19
N PHE A 43 7.37 -11.24 -1.09
CA PHE A 43 7.22 -10.66 0.25
C PHE A 43 8.49 -10.76 1.09
N MET A 44 9.55 -11.34 0.54
CA MET A 44 10.85 -11.47 1.20
C MET A 44 11.85 -10.43 0.68
N SER A 45 12.81 -10.11 1.54
CA SER A 45 14.03 -9.39 1.15
C SER A 45 15.07 -10.36 0.60
N ASP A 46 16.12 -9.84 -0.05
CA ASP A 46 17.19 -10.65 -0.63
C ASP A 46 17.94 -11.48 0.43
N ARG A 47 17.90 -11.06 1.70
CA ARG A 47 18.46 -11.78 2.86
C ARG A 47 17.48 -12.78 3.51
N GLY A 48 16.32 -13.02 2.90
CA GLY A 48 15.33 -13.95 3.44
C GLY A 48 14.49 -13.42 4.61
N LYS A 49 14.54 -12.12 4.93
CA LYS A 49 13.66 -11.52 5.96
C LYS A 49 12.32 -11.12 5.36
N ILE A 50 11.24 -11.27 6.12
CA ILE A 50 9.89 -10.84 5.73
C ILE A 50 9.82 -9.30 5.65
N ARG A 51 9.25 -8.78 4.56
CA ARG A 51 9.05 -7.33 4.37
C ARG A 51 7.91 -6.83 5.26
N GLY A 52 8.11 -5.70 5.92
CA GLY A 52 7.08 -5.09 6.76
C GLY A 52 5.89 -4.56 5.96
N ARG A 53 4.73 -4.47 6.63
CA ARG A 53 3.46 -3.99 6.05
C ARG A 53 3.54 -2.64 5.34
N ARG A 54 4.37 -1.71 5.83
CA ARG A 54 4.55 -0.38 5.21
C ARG A 54 5.12 -0.47 3.80
N VAL A 55 5.86 -1.54 3.49
CA VAL A 55 6.46 -1.81 2.19
C VAL A 55 5.54 -2.65 1.32
N THR A 56 4.91 -3.68 1.89
CA THR A 56 4.04 -4.60 1.14
C THR A 56 2.66 -4.02 0.84
N GLY A 57 2.17 -3.10 1.68
CA GLY A 57 0.88 -2.45 1.55
C GLY A 57 -0.34 -3.31 1.91
N LEU A 58 -0.13 -4.54 2.40
CA LEU A 58 -1.20 -5.50 2.72
C LEU A 58 -2.01 -5.11 3.96
N SER A 59 -3.19 -5.71 4.14
CA SER A 59 -3.95 -5.64 5.40
C SER A 59 -3.32 -6.56 6.45
N PRO A 60 -3.65 -6.44 7.75
CA PRO A 60 -3.11 -7.34 8.77
C PRO A 60 -3.47 -8.82 8.59
N GLN A 61 -4.56 -9.12 7.89
CA GLN A 61 -5.04 -10.47 7.63
C GLN A 61 -4.27 -11.18 6.50
N ARG A 62 -3.55 -10.42 5.67
CA ARG A 62 -2.90 -10.90 4.44
C ARG A 62 -1.41 -10.62 4.47
#